data_AF-A0AAD6YYG3-F1
#
_entry.id   AF-A0AAD6YYG3-F1
#
_cell.length_a   1.000
_cell.length_b   1.000
_cell.length_c   1.000
_cell.angle_alpha   90.00
_cell.angle_beta   90.00
_cell.angle_gamma   90.00
#
_symmetry.space_group_name_H-M   'P 1'
#
loop_
_entity.id
_entity.type
_entity.pdbx_description
1 polymer ?
#
loop_
_entity_poly.entity_id
_entity_poly.type
_entity_poly.pdbx_seq_one_letter_code
_entity_poly.pdbx_strand_id
1 'polypeptide(L)'
;MPLKIKARRNSTNSPDSLTFHFSLPSMSCAHALNSDISGIGVRVSYYLQTLFLGCLAVRSGSIDEIAGALYTLMATNTAMAITGLILGLKPKAEISFQDAIIIVYLLSMAWITVIAVLAACNRLSDATKTLQMVSVCHSYIIISFTFVVLGKAPSFGQDPDCNQEAVAAIFRPFSALRHGRIFGWCSVSLMCLIYTVMTARDYTAKIRRKIEKMQQSHKKASSPSSVLREPVRSPYFMRSTITSVHPNRTLKKAATYYETSGPLVDYQLLVVLLLILALWVFFVLNTELIIHWYQPIPDDSASHWQFGQILPMFLIFLPLINMISAFKKFGLKPTKRVYERVEVSTVGTVFNQAECIQVLSLNVWIQSA
;
A
#
# COMPACT_ATOMS: atom_id res chain seq x y z
N MET A 1 0.05 33.97 5.60
CA MET A 1 0.82 35.14 5.14
C MET A 1 -0.09 36.35 5.18
N PRO A 2 0.28 37.45 5.85
CA PRO A 2 -0.53 38.66 5.85
C PRO A 2 -0.40 39.38 4.49
N LEU A 3 -1.52 39.59 3.82
CA LEU A 3 -1.62 40.44 2.63
C LEU A 3 -1.19 41.86 2.99
N LYS A 4 0.01 42.28 2.60
CA LYS A 4 0.44 43.68 2.68
C LYS A 4 -0.19 44.46 1.52
N ILE A 5 -1.32 45.09 1.77
CA ILE A 5 -1.93 46.04 0.82
C ILE A 5 -1.15 47.34 0.92
N LYS A 6 -0.24 47.59 -0.04
CA LYS A 6 0.46 48.87 -0.17
C LYS A 6 -0.32 49.77 -1.13
N ALA A 7 -1.19 50.62 -0.60
CA ALA A 7 -1.89 51.63 -1.39
C ALA A 7 -0.88 52.69 -1.88
N ARG A 8 -0.55 52.66 -3.17
CA ARG A 8 0.30 53.68 -3.81
C ARG A 8 -0.61 54.79 -4.34
N ARG A 9 -0.67 55.92 -3.62
CA ARG A 9 -1.39 57.12 -4.07
C ARG A 9 -0.53 57.85 -5.11
N ASN A 10 -0.82 57.64 -6.40
CA ASN A 10 -0.25 58.47 -7.45
C ASN A 10 -0.96 59.84 -7.44
N SER A 11 -0.19 60.89 -7.16
CA SER A 11 -0.65 62.29 -7.14
C SER A 11 -0.57 62.87 -8.56
N THR A 12 -1.51 62.51 -9.41
CA THR A 12 -1.77 63.22 -10.68
C THR A 12 -3.28 63.34 -10.86
N ASN A 13 -3.75 64.58 -10.88
CA ASN A 13 -5.16 65.00 -10.95
C ASN A 13 -5.81 64.57 -12.27
N SER A 14 -6.15 63.29 -12.42
CA SER A 14 -7.12 62.83 -13.40
C SER A 14 -8.21 62.07 -12.65
N PRO A 15 -9.46 62.56 -12.64
CA PRO A 15 -10.57 61.72 -12.26
C PRO A 15 -10.73 60.75 -13.42
N ASP A 16 -10.38 59.49 -13.20
CA ASP A 16 -11.07 58.31 -13.73
C ASP A 16 -10.14 57.09 -13.67
N SER A 17 -10.70 55.99 -13.15
CA SER A 17 -10.09 54.65 -13.02
C SER A 17 -9.00 54.51 -11.93
N LEU A 18 -9.44 54.27 -10.70
CA LEU A 18 -8.63 53.72 -9.62
C LEU A 18 -8.41 52.22 -9.88
N THR A 19 -7.52 51.87 -10.82
CA THR A 19 -7.14 50.48 -11.10
C THR A 19 -6.25 49.97 -9.97
N PHE A 20 -6.82 49.11 -9.11
CA PHE A 20 -6.04 48.35 -8.13
C PHE A 20 -5.18 47.33 -8.88
N HIS A 21 -3.94 47.70 -9.22
CA HIS A 21 -2.92 46.72 -9.58
C HIS A 21 -2.52 45.96 -8.32
N PHE A 22 -3.16 44.81 -8.10
CA PHE A 22 -2.57 43.76 -7.28
C PHE A 22 -1.34 43.27 -8.03
N SER A 23 -0.17 43.83 -7.71
CA SER A 23 1.10 43.20 -8.01
C SER A 23 1.16 41.93 -7.18
N LEU A 24 0.57 40.85 -7.70
CA LEU A 24 0.89 39.51 -7.23
C LEU A 24 2.42 39.41 -7.29
N PRO A 25 3.08 38.96 -6.20
CA PRO A 25 4.51 38.69 -6.23
C PRO A 25 4.77 37.86 -7.50
N SER A 26 5.71 38.33 -8.32
CA SER A 26 6.05 37.72 -9.60
C SER A 26 6.13 36.21 -9.43
N MET A 27 5.23 35.47 -10.09
CA MET A 27 5.19 34.00 -10.17
C MET A 27 6.40 33.49 -10.98
N SER A 28 7.61 33.87 -10.58
CA SER A 28 8.84 33.59 -11.32
C SER A 28 9.24 32.12 -11.25
N CYS A 29 8.53 31.31 -10.46
CA CYS A 29 8.85 29.92 -10.14
C CYS A 29 7.70 28.94 -10.45
N ALA A 30 6.70 29.36 -11.21
CA ALA A 30 5.67 28.45 -11.69
C ALA A 30 6.21 27.68 -12.90
N HIS A 31 6.23 26.35 -12.82
CA HIS A 31 6.61 25.48 -13.93
C HIS A 31 5.44 24.58 -14.33
N ALA A 32 5.38 24.22 -15.60
CA ALA A 32 4.49 23.15 -16.05
C ALA A 32 4.86 21.85 -15.34
N LEU A 33 3.85 21.12 -14.87
CA LEU A 33 4.05 19.79 -14.29
C LEU A 33 4.43 18.80 -15.39
N ASN A 34 5.37 17.91 -15.10
CA ASN A 34 5.78 16.90 -16.07
C ASN A 34 4.65 15.89 -16.33
N SER A 35 4.03 15.97 -17.50
CA SER A 35 2.87 15.19 -17.90
C SER A 35 3.06 13.68 -17.87
N ASP A 36 4.30 13.17 -18.02
CA ASP A 36 4.60 11.74 -18.01
C ASP A 36 4.73 11.15 -16.59
N ILE A 37 4.88 12.00 -15.57
CA ILE A 37 5.09 11.56 -14.18
C ILE A 37 3.99 12.04 -13.26
N SER A 38 3.72 13.34 -13.28
CA SER A 38 2.73 13.99 -12.43
C SER A 38 1.46 14.34 -13.20
N GLY A 39 1.35 13.97 -14.49
CA GLY A 39 0.19 14.22 -15.31
C GLY A 39 -1.08 13.51 -14.84
N ILE A 40 -2.23 14.05 -15.27
CA ILE A 40 -3.55 13.63 -14.78
C ILE A 40 -3.82 12.13 -14.98
N GLY A 41 -3.44 11.56 -16.13
CA GLY A 41 -3.62 10.12 -16.39
C GLY A 41 -2.81 9.25 -15.43
N VAL A 42 -1.57 9.64 -15.12
CA VAL A 42 -0.73 8.93 -14.14
C VAL A 42 -1.36 8.98 -12.76
N ARG A 43 -1.77 10.17 -12.29
CA ARG A 43 -2.40 10.34 -10.97
C ARG A 43 -3.68 9.53 -10.84
N VAL A 44 -4.60 9.69 -11.79
CA VAL A 44 -5.89 8.95 -11.82
C VAL A 44 -5.65 7.45 -11.82
N SER A 45 -4.63 6.97 -12.55
CA SER A 45 -4.30 5.55 -12.54
C SER A 45 -3.84 5.04 -11.18
N TYR A 46 -3.02 5.80 -10.46
CA TYR A 46 -2.60 5.47 -9.10
C TYR A 46 -3.79 5.47 -8.14
N TYR A 47 -4.67 6.47 -8.25
CA TYR A 47 -5.89 6.54 -7.44
C TYR A 47 -6.76 5.29 -7.66
N LEU A 48 -7.04 4.94 -8.90
CA LEU A 48 -7.90 3.79 -9.20
C LEU A 48 -7.24 2.44 -8.89
N GLN A 49 -5.95 2.27 -9.19
CA GLN A 49 -5.22 1.03 -8.88
C GLN A 49 -5.22 0.74 -7.38
N THR A 50 -4.94 1.74 -6.55
CA THR A 50 -4.91 1.59 -5.08
C THR A 50 -6.30 1.32 -4.50
N LEU A 51 -7.34 1.99 -5.01
CA LEU A 51 -8.72 1.74 -4.60
C LEU A 51 -9.18 0.32 -4.96
N PHE A 52 -8.99 -0.08 -6.21
CA PHE A 52 -9.43 -1.39 -6.70
C PHE A 52 -8.67 -2.52 -6.03
N LEU A 53 -7.36 -2.37 -5.82
CA LEU A 53 -6.57 -3.36 -5.10
C LEU A 53 -6.97 -3.47 -3.64
N GLY A 54 -7.24 -2.35 -2.96
CA GLY A 54 -7.76 -2.34 -1.59
C GLY A 54 -9.08 -3.09 -1.48
N CYS A 55 -10.05 -2.75 -2.33
CA CYS A 55 -11.35 -3.43 -2.40
C CYS A 55 -11.22 -4.92 -2.73
N LEU A 56 -10.36 -5.26 -3.70
CA LEU A 56 -10.07 -6.63 -4.10
C LEU A 56 -9.47 -7.44 -2.94
N ALA A 57 -8.55 -6.87 -2.17
CA ALA A 57 -7.89 -7.59 -1.07
C ALA A 57 -8.82 -7.92 0.09
N VAL A 58 -9.79 -7.04 0.39
CA VAL A 58 -10.79 -7.33 1.43
C VAL A 58 -11.78 -8.39 0.95
N ARG A 59 -12.09 -8.41 -0.35
CA ARG A 59 -13.11 -9.32 -0.89
C ARG A 59 -12.57 -10.66 -1.35
N SER A 60 -11.41 -10.71 -1.98
CA SER A 60 -10.93 -11.95 -2.59
C SER A 60 -10.66 -13.01 -1.52
N GLY A 61 -11.04 -14.25 -1.84
CA GLY A 61 -10.75 -15.42 -1.02
C GLY A 61 -9.44 -16.12 -1.40
N SER A 62 -8.75 -15.64 -2.45
CA SER A 62 -7.56 -16.29 -3.00
C SER A 62 -6.40 -15.30 -3.14
N ILE A 63 -5.21 -15.73 -2.71
CA ILE A 63 -3.98 -14.96 -2.95
C ILE A 63 -3.74 -14.79 -4.45
N ASP A 64 -4.04 -15.78 -5.27
CA ASP A 64 -3.70 -15.77 -6.70
C ASP A 64 -4.44 -14.65 -7.46
N GLU A 65 -5.68 -14.35 -7.06
CA GLU A 65 -6.48 -13.26 -7.63
C GLU A 65 -5.90 -11.87 -7.28
N ILE A 66 -5.29 -11.74 -6.10
CA ILE A 66 -4.71 -10.48 -5.59
C ILE A 66 -3.27 -10.31 -6.07
N ALA A 67 -2.49 -11.38 -6.11
CA ALA A 67 -1.04 -11.35 -6.29
C ALA A 67 -0.63 -10.68 -7.60
N GLY A 68 -1.32 -10.96 -8.71
CA GLY A 68 -1.03 -10.33 -9.99
C GLY A 68 -1.18 -8.81 -9.95
N ALA A 69 -2.30 -8.32 -9.41
CA ALA A 69 -2.54 -6.89 -9.27
C ALA A 69 -1.56 -6.22 -8.29
N LEU A 70 -1.23 -6.91 -7.19
CA LEU A 70 -0.28 -6.42 -6.19
C LEU A 70 1.15 -6.33 -6.74
N TYR A 71 1.63 -7.33 -7.48
CA TYR A 71 2.94 -7.29 -8.12
C TYR A 71 3.02 -6.20 -9.17
N THR A 72 1.98 -6.02 -9.99
CA THR A 72 1.92 -4.93 -10.96
C THR A 72 2.03 -3.57 -10.26
N LEU A 73 1.28 -3.34 -9.17
CA LEU A 73 1.37 -2.09 -8.42
C LEU A 73 2.77 -1.89 -7.80
N MET A 74 3.38 -2.93 -7.23
CA MET A 74 4.74 -2.82 -6.68
C MET A 74 5.77 -2.50 -7.78
N ALA A 75 5.62 -3.11 -8.96
CA ALA A 75 6.52 -2.87 -10.09
C ALA A 75 6.37 -1.44 -10.63
N THR A 76 5.15 -0.94 -10.81
CA THR A 76 4.90 0.43 -11.28
C THR A 76 5.40 1.48 -10.28
N ASN A 77 5.17 1.27 -8.98
CA ASN A 77 5.69 2.12 -7.93
C ASN A 77 7.22 2.14 -7.91
N THR A 78 7.85 0.97 -8.04
CA THR A 78 9.32 0.86 -8.10
C THR A 78 9.87 1.61 -9.31
N ALA A 79 9.26 1.40 -10.48
CA ALA A 79 9.64 2.10 -11.70
C ALA A 79 9.48 3.61 -11.56
N MET A 80 8.36 4.09 -10.99
CA MET A 80 8.12 5.52 -10.75
C MET A 80 9.15 6.11 -9.79
N ALA A 81 9.47 5.44 -8.69
CA ALA A 81 10.49 5.89 -7.75
C ALA A 81 11.87 6.02 -8.42
N ILE A 82 12.29 4.99 -9.17
CA ILE A 82 13.58 5.00 -9.88
C ILE A 82 13.61 6.09 -10.95
N THR A 83 12.57 6.20 -11.77
CA THR A 83 12.47 7.22 -12.82
C THR A 83 12.47 8.63 -12.22
N GLY A 84 11.75 8.86 -11.12
CA GLY A 84 11.77 10.12 -10.39
C GLY A 84 13.18 10.50 -9.90
N LEU A 85 13.97 9.54 -9.39
CA LEU A 85 15.36 9.80 -9.02
C LEU A 85 16.23 10.13 -10.23
N ILE A 86 16.13 9.34 -11.29
CA ILE A 86 16.94 9.53 -12.49
C ILE A 86 16.67 10.91 -13.08
N LEU A 87 15.40 11.30 -13.23
CA LEU A 87 15.03 12.56 -13.84
C LEU A 87 15.27 13.77 -12.93
N GLY A 88 15.15 13.60 -11.61
CA GLY A 88 15.37 14.68 -10.65
C GLY A 88 16.82 14.94 -10.27
N LEU A 89 17.71 13.96 -10.45
CA LEU A 89 19.14 14.05 -10.08
C LEU A 89 20.09 14.21 -11.28
N LYS A 90 19.58 14.17 -12.52
CA LYS A 90 20.38 14.49 -13.71
C LYS A 90 20.94 15.92 -13.63
N PRO A 91 22.14 16.20 -14.19
CA PRO A 91 22.69 17.55 -14.25
C PRO A 91 21.78 18.57 -14.95
N LYS A 92 21.02 18.10 -15.94
CA LYS A 92 19.88 18.80 -16.53
C LYS A 92 18.64 18.02 -16.10
N ALA A 93 18.12 18.34 -14.91
CA ALA A 93 16.94 17.67 -14.40
C ALA A 93 15.76 17.86 -15.36
N GLU A 94 14.85 16.90 -15.40
CA GLU A 94 13.67 16.91 -16.27
C GLU A 94 12.37 17.09 -15.49
N ILE A 95 12.46 17.10 -14.16
CA ILE A 95 11.35 17.30 -13.25
C ILE A 95 11.68 18.36 -12.20
N SER A 96 10.64 19.02 -11.71
CA SER A 96 10.74 19.96 -10.60
C SER A 96 10.77 19.22 -9.25
N PHE A 97 11.15 19.92 -8.18
CA PHE A 97 10.98 19.40 -6.82
C PHE A 97 9.50 19.17 -6.47
N GLN A 98 8.60 19.98 -7.04
CA GLN A 98 7.16 19.82 -6.86
C GLN A 98 6.65 18.50 -7.44
N ASP A 99 7.12 18.11 -8.64
CA ASP A 99 6.81 16.80 -9.23
C ASP A 99 7.24 15.66 -8.31
N ALA A 100 8.44 15.76 -7.72
CA ALA A 100 8.92 14.75 -6.78
C ALA A 100 8.07 14.67 -5.50
N ILE A 101 7.58 15.79 -4.98
CA ILE A 101 6.62 15.79 -3.85
C ILE A 101 5.34 15.05 -4.25
N ILE A 102 4.80 15.30 -5.45
CA ILE A 102 3.61 14.58 -5.94
C ILE A 102 3.89 13.08 -6.03
N ILE A 103 5.04 12.67 -6.58
CA ILE A 103 5.45 11.26 -6.61
C ILE A 103 5.50 10.67 -5.20
N VAL A 104 6.07 11.37 -4.22
CA VAL A 104 6.10 10.91 -2.82
C VAL A 104 4.69 10.65 -2.29
N TYR A 105 3.72 11.52 -2.58
CA TYR A 105 2.33 11.33 -2.14
C TYR A 105 1.66 10.12 -2.81
N LEU A 106 1.83 9.96 -4.13
CA LEU A 106 1.31 8.82 -4.89
C LEU A 106 1.89 7.50 -4.39
N LEU A 107 3.22 7.44 -4.20
CA LEU A 107 3.91 6.26 -3.67
C LEU A 107 3.52 5.97 -2.22
N SER A 108 3.30 6.99 -1.39
CA SER A 108 2.87 6.81 0.01
C SER A 108 1.47 6.19 0.09
N MET A 109 0.53 6.67 -0.72
CA MET A 109 -0.81 6.09 -0.82
C MET A 109 -0.74 4.62 -1.25
N ALA A 110 0.03 4.32 -2.30
CA ALA A 110 0.18 2.96 -2.80
C ALA A 110 0.90 2.03 -1.80
N TRP A 111 1.89 2.54 -1.08
CA TRP A 111 2.60 1.81 -0.02
C TRP A 111 1.66 1.42 1.13
N ILE A 112 0.78 2.32 1.56
CA ILE A 112 -0.22 2.01 2.60
C ILE A 112 -1.21 0.95 2.12
N THR A 113 -1.69 1.04 0.87
CA THR A 113 -2.53 0.00 0.28
C THR A 113 -1.82 -1.34 0.28
N VAL A 114 -0.54 -1.39 -0.14
CA VAL A 114 0.26 -2.63 -0.14
C VAL A 114 0.36 -3.23 1.26
N ILE A 115 0.60 -2.43 2.30
CA ILE A 115 0.64 -2.91 3.69
C ILE A 115 -0.71 -3.48 4.11
N ALA A 116 -1.81 -2.77 3.82
CA ALA A 116 -3.16 -3.21 4.17
C ALA A 116 -3.51 -4.53 3.47
N VAL A 117 -3.16 -4.67 2.19
CA VAL A 117 -3.35 -5.89 1.40
C VAL A 117 -2.55 -7.04 2.00
N LEU A 118 -1.27 -6.84 2.32
CA LEU A 118 -0.44 -7.88 2.95
C LEU A 118 -0.98 -8.32 4.30
N ALA A 119 -1.46 -7.39 5.13
CA ALA A 119 -2.07 -7.71 6.41
C ALA A 119 -3.33 -8.59 6.21
N ALA A 120 -4.12 -8.33 5.17
CA ALA A 120 -5.25 -9.19 4.79
C ALA A 120 -4.78 -10.57 4.29
N CYS A 121 -3.72 -10.63 3.47
CA CYS A 121 -3.19 -11.85 2.87
C CYS A 121 -2.42 -12.76 3.85
N ASN A 122 -1.81 -12.22 4.90
CA ASN A 122 -1.06 -13.01 5.90
C ASN A 122 -1.90 -14.11 6.57
N ARG A 123 -3.23 -14.04 6.44
CA ARG A 123 -4.17 -15.08 6.91
C ARG A 123 -4.19 -16.34 6.03
N LEU A 124 -3.60 -16.29 4.84
CA LEU A 124 -3.62 -17.35 3.82
C LEU A 124 -2.20 -17.95 3.71
N SER A 125 -1.96 -19.03 4.47
CA SER A 125 -0.69 -19.31 5.19
C SER A 125 0.60 -19.57 4.40
N ASP A 126 0.63 -19.95 3.12
CA ASP A 126 1.89 -20.52 2.55
C ASP A 126 2.45 -19.86 1.27
N ALA A 127 1.63 -19.23 0.43
CA ALA A 127 2.11 -18.55 -0.79
C ALA A 127 2.76 -17.17 -0.52
N THR A 128 2.84 -16.75 0.75
CA THR A 128 3.14 -15.36 1.15
C THR A 128 4.63 -15.01 1.21
N LYS A 129 5.56 -15.98 1.15
CA LYS A 129 6.99 -15.70 1.39
C LYS A 129 7.62 -14.81 0.33
N THR A 130 7.43 -15.14 -0.94
CA THR A 130 7.96 -14.35 -2.06
C THR A 130 7.33 -12.97 -2.07
N LEU A 131 6.00 -12.91 -1.92
CA LEU A 131 5.25 -11.66 -1.90
C LEU A 131 5.68 -10.74 -0.75
N GLN A 132 5.88 -11.30 0.45
CA GLN A 132 6.38 -10.56 1.61
C GLN A 132 7.78 -10.01 1.35
N MET A 133 8.69 -10.82 0.81
CA MET A 133 10.05 -10.37 0.49
C MET A 133 10.05 -9.23 -0.56
N VAL A 134 9.30 -9.40 -1.65
CA VAL A 134 9.16 -8.38 -2.70
C VAL A 134 8.57 -7.10 -2.11
N SER A 135 7.57 -7.20 -1.24
CA SER A 135 7.00 -6.02 -0.59
C SER A 135 7.96 -5.30 0.36
N VAL A 136 8.82 -6.04 1.07
CA VAL A 136 9.84 -5.45 1.94
C VAL A 136 10.85 -4.68 1.12
N CYS A 137 11.37 -5.28 0.04
CA CYS A 137 12.26 -4.60 -0.90
C CYS A 137 11.62 -3.35 -1.49
N HIS A 138 10.38 -3.47 -1.99
CA HIS A 138 9.59 -2.35 -2.53
C HIS A 138 9.43 -1.21 -1.51
N SER A 139 9.13 -1.55 -0.25
CA SER A 139 8.98 -0.54 0.82
C SER A 139 10.27 0.22 1.07
N TYR A 140 11.43 -0.46 1.14
CA TYR A 140 12.70 0.21 1.31
C TYR A 140 13.09 1.07 0.11
N ILE A 141 12.70 0.70 -1.11
CA ILE A 141 12.91 1.55 -2.30
C ILE A 141 12.12 2.86 -2.18
N ILE A 142 10.84 2.79 -1.81
CA ILE A 142 10.00 4.00 -1.62
C ILE A 142 10.57 4.87 -0.49
N ILE A 143 10.91 4.28 0.65
CA ILE A 143 11.49 5.01 1.79
C ILE A 143 12.81 5.68 1.38
N SER A 144 13.67 4.98 0.63
CA SER A 144 14.95 5.52 0.14
C SER A 144 14.73 6.67 -0.85
N PHE A 145 13.77 6.53 -1.77
CA PHE A 145 13.35 7.60 -2.68
C PHE A 145 12.96 8.86 -1.89
N THR A 146 12.08 8.71 -0.90
CA THR A 146 11.64 9.84 -0.08
C THR A 146 12.79 10.48 0.69
N PHE A 147 13.71 9.69 1.27
CA PHE A 147 14.90 10.23 1.93
C PHE A 147 15.80 11.02 0.98
N VAL A 148 16.00 10.54 -0.25
CA VAL A 148 16.81 11.24 -1.25
C VAL A 148 16.16 12.56 -1.64
N VAL A 149 14.84 12.57 -1.93
CA VAL A 149 14.09 13.79 -2.25
C VAL A 149 14.16 14.80 -1.10
N LEU A 150 13.93 14.36 0.15
CA LEU A 150 14.00 15.24 1.32
C LEU A 150 15.42 15.73 1.64
N GLY A 151 16.43 14.89 1.44
CA GLY A 151 17.83 15.23 1.67
C GLY A 151 18.39 16.19 0.62
N LYS A 152 17.96 16.03 -0.64
CA LYS A 152 18.36 16.89 -1.76
C LYS A 152 17.40 18.04 -2.01
N ALA A 153 16.36 18.23 -1.19
CA ALA A 153 15.31 19.21 -1.42
C ALA A 153 15.80 20.63 -1.84
N PRO A 154 16.88 21.22 -1.27
CA PRO A 154 17.35 22.54 -1.73
C PRO A 154 17.96 22.56 -3.13
N SER A 155 18.44 21.41 -3.63
CA SER A 155 19.17 21.29 -4.90
C SER A 155 18.51 20.30 -5.87
N PHE A 156 17.28 19.89 -5.61
CA PHE A 156 16.60 18.85 -6.38
C PHE A 156 15.83 19.49 -7.55
N GLY A 157 15.89 18.87 -8.73
CA GLY A 157 15.08 19.26 -9.88
C GLY A 157 15.69 20.39 -10.73
N GLN A 158 14.88 20.90 -11.67
CA GLN A 158 15.28 21.87 -12.70
C GLN A 158 15.72 23.22 -12.15
N ASP A 159 14.96 23.76 -11.20
CA ASP A 159 15.10 25.13 -10.73
C ASP A 159 15.27 25.15 -9.20
N PRO A 160 16.47 24.84 -8.69
CA PRO A 160 16.69 24.70 -7.25
C PRO A 160 16.42 25.99 -6.46
N ASP A 161 16.60 27.15 -7.09
CA ASP A 161 16.30 28.45 -6.49
C ASP A 161 14.80 28.61 -6.19
N CYS A 162 13.94 27.96 -6.97
CA CYS A 162 12.49 27.97 -6.82
C CYS A 162 11.96 26.97 -5.78
N ASN A 163 12.80 26.07 -5.27
CA ASN A 163 12.36 25.06 -4.29
C ASN A 163 11.88 25.67 -2.96
N GLN A 164 12.23 26.93 -2.67
CA GLN A 164 11.73 27.65 -1.49
C GLN A 164 10.22 27.92 -1.54
N GLU A 165 9.68 28.02 -2.75
CA GLU A 165 8.26 28.25 -3.00
C GLU A 165 7.45 26.94 -3.07
N ALA A 166 8.13 25.79 -3.10
CA ALA A 166 7.46 24.49 -3.12
C ALA A 166 6.57 24.32 -1.88
N VAL A 167 5.35 23.86 -2.14
CA VAL A 167 4.29 23.72 -1.14
C VAL A 167 3.96 22.25 -0.95
N ALA A 168 3.95 21.81 0.30
CA ALA A 168 3.33 20.56 0.72
C ALA A 168 2.02 20.88 1.44
N ALA A 169 1.06 19.96 1.44
CA ALA A 169 -0.21 20.15 2.12
C ALA A 169 -0.61 18.92 2.94
N ILE A 170 -1.05 19.20 4.16
CA ILE A 170 -1.81 18.30 5.02
C ILE A 170 -3.01 19.14 5.47
N PHE A 171 -4.07 19.13 4.66
CA PHE A 171 -5.23 20.06 4.71
C PHE A 171 -4.95 21.56 4.50
N ARG A 172 -3.75 22.06 4.86
CA ARG A 172 -3.30 23.43 4.62
C ARG A 172 -1.93 23.45 3.95
N PRO A 173 -1.68 24.43 3.06
CA PRO A 173 -0.38 24.60 2.44
C PRO A 173 0.66 25.08 3.46
N PHE A 174 1.83 24.45 3.46
CA PHE A 174 3.01 24.88 4.21
C PHE A 174 4.26 24.78 3.34
N SER A 175 5.27 25.60 3.63
CA SER A 175 6.55 25.57 2.91
C SER A 175 7.25 24.23 3.09
N ALA A 176 7.49 23.55 1.97
CA ALA A 176 8.10 22.22 1.94
C ALA A 176 9.54 22.25 2.49
N LEU A 177 10.33 23.29 2.22
CA LEU A 177 11.74 23.32 2.64
C LEU A 177 11.96 23.65 4.12
N ARG A 178 11.18 24.55 4.71
CA ARG A 178 11.47 25.07 6.05
C ARG A 178 10.98 24.13 7.15
N HIS A 179 9.66 23.93 7.20
CA HIS A 179 9.03 23.08 8.22
C HIS A 179 8.77 21.68 7.65
N GLY A 180 8.36 21.60 6.39
CA GLY A 180 8.03 20.34 5.72
C GLY A 180 9.19 19.35 5.69
N ARG A 181 10.42 19.84 5.48
CA ARG A 181 11.61 18.98 5.43
C ARG A 181 11.88 18.30 6.77
N ILE A 182 11.86 19.06 7.86
CA ILE A 182 12.09 18.53 9.21
C ILE A 182 10.99 17.54 9.58
N PHE A 183 9.74 17.94 9.38
CA PHE A 183 8.58 17.07 9.63
C PHE A 183 8.63 15.79 8.79
N GLY A 184 8.95 15.91 7.50
CA GLY A 184 9.10 14.79 6.59
C GLY A 184 10.22 13.84 7.02
N TRP A 185 11.38 14.36 7.42
CA TRP A 185 12.47 13.54 7.95
C TRP A 185 12.06 12.77 9.21
N CYS A 186 11.45 13.45 10.19
CA CYS A 186 10.97 12.83 11.40
C CYS A 186 9.91 11.75 11.11
N SER A 187 8.92 12.08 10.28
CA SER A 187 7.82 11.19 9.91
C SER A 187 8.32 9.94 9.17
N VAL A 188 9.11 10.11 8.10
CA VAL A 188 9.63 8.99 7.30
C VAL A 188 10.60 8.13 8.11
N SER A 189 11.42 8.71 8.99
CA SER A 189 12.32 7.95 9.87
C SER A 189 11.54 7.12 10.89
N LEU A 190 10.50 7.71 11.50
CA LEU A 190 9.63 7.01 12.43
C LEU A 190 8.89 5.86 11.74
N MET A 191 8.32 6.12 10.56
CA MET A 191 7.62 5.10 9.76
C MET A 191 8.56 3.98 9.34
N CYS A 192 9.79 4.30 8.90
CA CYS A 192 10.82 3.33 8.58
C CYS A 192 11.15 2.45 9.80
N LEU A 193 11.39 3.07 10.96
CA LEU A 193 11.67 2.34 12.20
C LEU A 193 10.55 1.39 12.59
N ILE A 194 9.30 1.87 12.61
CA ILE A 194 8.12 1.06 12.94
C ILE A 194 7.99 -0.11 11.96
N TYR A 195 8.10 0.16 10.65
CA TYR A 195 8.01 -0.86 9.61
C TYR A 195 9.11 -1.92 9.73
N THR A 196 10.36 -1.52 9.98
CA THR A 196 11.49 -2.42 10.17
C THR A 196 11.29 -3.29 11.41
N VAL A 197 10.83 -2.72 12.53
CA VAL A 197 10.57 -3.47 13.76
C VAL A 197 9.45 -4.50 13.54
N MET A 198 8.34 -4.10 12.92
CA MET A 198 7.23 -5.02 12.60
C MET A 198 7.71 -6.17 11.70
N THR A 199 8.43 -5.83 10.63
CA THR A 199 8.98 -6.82 9.69
C THR A 199 9.95 -7.78 10.39
N ALA A 200 10.87 -7.26 11.21
CA ALA A 200 11.82 -8.07 11.95
C ALA A 200 11.12 -9.02 12.93
N ARG A 201 10.08 -8.57 13.64
CA ARG A 201 9.28 -9.43 14.54
C ARG A 201 8.60 -10.57 13.78
N ASP A 202 8.02 -10.28 12.62
CA ASP A 202 7.37 -11.30 11.79
C ASP A 202 8.36 -12.35 11.25
N TYR A 203 9.53 -11.91 10.77
CA TYR A 203 10.57 -12.82 10.28
C TYR A 203 11.20 -13.65 11.40
N THR A 204 11.51 -13.04 12.54
CA THR A 204 12.10 -13.75 13.69
C THR A 204 11.15 -14.80 14.26
N ALA A 205 9.86 -14.52 14.35
CA ALA A 205 8.86 -15.50 14.77
C ALA A 205 8.81 -16.72 13.82
N LYS A 206 8.91 -16.50 12.51
CA LYS A 206 8.95 -17.58 11.51
C LYS A 206 10.22 -18.42 11.62
N ILE A 207 11.38 -17.78 11.79
CA ILE A 207 12.67 -18.47 11.98
C ILE A 207 12.64 -19.32 13.25
N ARG A 208 12.16 -18.76 14.36
CA ARG A 208 12.02 -19.47 15.64
C ARG A 208 11.17 -20.73 15.50
N ARG A 209 9.99 -20.64 14.87
CA ARG A 209 9.13 -21.82 14.63
C ARG A 209 9.81 -22.88 13.76
N LYS A 210 10.63 -22.48 12.78
CA LYS A 210 11.38 -23.42 11.93
C LYS A 210 12.47 -24.14 12.73
N ILE A 211 13.20 -23.42 13.59
CA ILE A 211 14.20 -23.99 14.49
C ILE A 211 13.55 -24.97 15.47
N GLU A 212 12.42 -24.60 16.09
CA GLU A 212 11.68 -25.48 17.00
C GLU A 212 11.22 -26.77 16.32
N LYS A 213 10.72 -26.69 15.08
CA LYS A 213 10.37 -27.88 14.27
C LYS A 213 11.58 -28.76 13.97
N MET A 214 12.72 -28.17 13.59
CA MET A 214 13.95 -28.92 13.35
C MET A 214 14.46 -29.61 14.63
N GLN A 215 14.40 -28.93 15.78
CA GLN A 215 14.76 -29.51 17.07
C GLN A 215 13.83 -30.66 17.48
N GLN A 216 12.52 -30.55 17.22
CA GLN A 216 11.57 -31.64 17.46
C GLN A 216 11.84 -32.86 16.55
N SER A 217 12.18 -32.63 15.28
CA SER A 217 12.58 -33.70 14.36
C SER A 217 13.86 -34.42 14.81
N HIS A 218 14.85 -33.67 15.31
CA HIS A 218 16.08 -34.26 15.85
C HIS A 218 15.83 -35.09 17.11
N LYS A 219 15.05 -34.59 18.08
CA LYS A 219 14.71 -35.35 19.30
C LYS A 219 13.97 -36.66 18.98
N LYS A 220 13.13 -36.68 17.94
CA LYS A 220 12.43 -37.89 17.50
C LYS A 220 13.37 -38.89 16.83
N ALA A 221 14.38 -38.42 16.09
CA ALA A 221 15.38 -39.27 15.46
C ALA A 221 16.42 -39.81 16.45
N SER A 222 16.74 -39.07 17.51
CA SER A 222 17.71 -39.47 18.52
C SER A 222 17.12 -40.30 19.67
N SER A 223 15.81 -40.56 19.67
CA SER A 223 15.22 -41.47 20.67
C SER A 223 15.72 -42.88 20.34
N PRO A 224 16.60 -43.48 21.17
CA PRO A 224 17.25 -44.75 20.85
C PRO A 224 16.16 -45.79 20.62
N SER A 225 16.18 -46.43 19.46
CA SER A 225 15.38 -47.60 19.14
C SER A 225 15.45 -48.55 20.34
N SER A 226 14.41 -48.54 21.17
CA SER A 226 14.30 -49.42 22.30
C SER A 226 14.33 -50.83 21.73
N VAL A 227 15.45 -51.51 21.95
CA VAL A 227 15.58 -52.94 22.23
C VAL A 227 14.68 -53.81 21.38
N LEU A 228 15.32 -54.55 20.47
CA LEU A 228 14.86 -55.78 19.86
C LEU A 228 14.13 -56.65 20.91
N ARG A 229 12.83 -56.43 21.11
CA ARG A 229 11.99 -57.30 21.90
C ARG A 229 11.74 -58.49 20.99
N GLU A 230 12.46 -59.57 21.26
CA GLU A 230 12.24 -60.86 20.62
C GLU A 230 10.73 -61.14 20.51
N PRO A 231 10.23 -61.52 19.32
CA PRO A 231 8.87 -61.99 19.19
C PRO A 231 8.77 -63.32 19.95
N VAL A 232 8.16 -63.30 21.14
CA VAL A 232 7.64 -64.50 21.77
C VAL A 232 6.61 -65.10 20.80
N ARG A 233 7.02 -66.16 20.09
CA ARG A 233 6.15 -67.03 19.29
C ARG A 233 5.07 -67.57 20.23
N SER A 234 3.85 -67.06 20.11
CA SER A 234 2.66 -67.76 20.59
C SER A 234 2.22 -68.74 19.49
N PRO A 235 2.28 -70.07 19.71
CA PRO A 235 1.60 -71.02 18.85
C PRO A 235 0.10 -71.02 19.22
N TYR A 236 -0.73 -71.37 18.24
CA TYR A 236 -2.18 -71.56 18.32
C TYR A 236 -3.05 -70.29 18.32
N PHE A 237 -3.39 -69.80 17.12
CA PHE A 237 -4.81 -69.76 16.75
C PHE A 237 -4.98 -69.89 15.24
N MET A 238 -5.70 -70.94 14.87
CA MET A 238 -6.07 -71.33 13.52
C MET A 238 -7.16 -70.38 12.98
N ARG A 239 -7.17 -70.22 11.66
CA ARG A 239 -8.40 -70.25 10.85
C ARG A 239 -9.36 -69.05 10.99
N SER A 240 -9.33 -68.16 9.99
CA SER A 240 -10.29 -68.27 8.89
C SER A 240 -9.96 -67.31 7.76
N THR A 241 -9.90 -67.89 6.57
CA THR A 241 -9.89 -67.22 5.28
C THR A 241 -11.21 -66.49 5.12
N ILE A 242 -11.24 -65.18 5.36
CA ILE A 242 -12.36 -64.33 4.99
C ILE A 242 -11.81 -63.19 4.12
N THR A 243 -12.23 -63.22 2.87
CA THR A 243 -12.16 -62.18 1.86
C THR A 243 -12.56 -60.82 2.44
N SER A 244 -11.59 -60.00 2.86
CA SER A 244 -11.85 -58.61 3.20
C SER A 244 -11.92 -57.79 1.92
N VAL A 245 -13.10 -57.81 1.30
CA VAL A 245 -13.59 -56.72 0.45
C VAL A 245 -13.37 -55.45 1.25
N HIS A 246 -12.35 -54.66 0.90
CA HIS A 246 -12.19 -53.32 1.45
C HIS A 246 -13.43 -52.53 1.04
N PRO A 247 -14.35 -52.21 1.97
CA PRO A 247 -15.43 -51.33 1.61
C PRO A 247 -14.76 -50.00 1.30
N ASN A 248 -14.89 -49.56 0.05
CA ASN A 248 -14.87 -48.16 -0.34
C ASN A 248 -15.87 -47.43 0.57
N ARG A 249 -15.47 -47.13 1.82
CA ARG A 249 -16.07 -46.10 2.65
C ARG A 249 -15.62 -44.79 2.03
N THR A 250 -16.19 -44.50 0.87
CA THR A 250 -16.61 -43.16 0.50
C THR A 250 -17.62 -42.74 1.55
N LEU A 251 -17.11 -42.44 2.75
CA LEU A 251 -17.81 -41.66 3.76
C LEU A 251 -17.92 -40.27 3.13
N LYS A 252 -18.87 -40.14 2.18
CA LYS A 252 -19.52 -38.90 1.82
C LYS A 252 -20.11 -38.43 3.14
N LYS A 253 -19.29 -37.77 3.96
CA LYS A 253 -19.75 -36.90 5.01
C LYS A 253 -20.62 -35.91 4.26
N ALA A 254 -21.92 -36.21 4.24
CA ALA A 254 -22.94 -35.25 3.98
C ALA A 254 -22.68 -34.17 5.03
N ALA A 255 -21.86 -33.19 4.66
CA ALA A 255 -21.77 -31.94 5.36
C ALA A 255 -23.14 -31.33 5.14
N THR A 256 -24.06 -31.67 6.05
CA THR A 256 -25.40 -31.10 6.12
C THR A 256 -25.15 -29.61 6.26
N TYR A 257 -25.21 -28.94 5.11
CA TYR A 257 -24.97 -27.53 4.96
C TYR A 257 -26.18 -26.87 5.57
N TYR A 258 -26.17 -26.68 6.90
CA TYR A 258 -27.13 -25.83 7.55
C TYR A 258 -26.95 -24.44 6.94
N GLU A 259 -27.86 -24.13 6.04
CA GLU A 259 -28.08 -22.81 5.46
C GLU A 259 -28.66 -21.95 6.57
N THR A 260 -27.81 -21.59 7.53
CA THR A 260 -28.17 -20.67 8.59
C THR A 260 -28.46 -19.34 7.90
N SER A 261 -29.71 -18.89 7.98
CA SER A 261 -30.22 -17.59 7.51
C SER A 261 -29.55 -16.45 8.29
N GLY A 262 -28.25 -16.27 8.07
CA GLY A 262 -27.49 -15.16 8.61
C GLY A 262 -27.90 -13.85 7.94
N PRO A 263 -27.56 -12.70 8.57
CA PRO A 263 -27.80 -11.40 7.98
C PRO A 263 -27.19 -11.31 6.57
N LEU A 264 -27.92 -10.67 5.66
CA LEU A 264 -27.57 -10.56 4.23
C LEU A 264 -26.24 -9.81 4.00
N VAL A 265 -25.82 -8.97 4.94
CA VAL A 265 -24.68 -8.05 4.83
C VAL A 265 -23.67 -8.30 5.95
N ASP A 266 -22.40 -8.44 5.58
CA ASP A 266 -21.27 -8.47 6.51
C ASP A 266 -20.89 -7.03 6.94
N TYR A 267 -21.30 -6.63 8.14
CA TYR A 267 -20.99 -5.29 8.67
C TYR A 267 -19.47 -5.07 8.84
N GLN A 268 -18.70 -6.12 9.13
CA GLN A 268 -17.25 -5.98 9.28
C GLN A 268 -16.59 -5.66 7.93
N LEU A 269 -17.01 -6.35 6.88
CA LEU A 269 -16.60 -6.04 5.50
C LEU A 269 -16.93 -4.60 5.13
N LEU A 270 -18.14 -4.15 5.43
CA LEU A 270 -18.58 -2.79 5.14
C LEU A 270 -17.73 -1.73 5.85
N VAL A 271 -17.45 -1.92 7.15
CA VAL A 271 -16.61 -0.99 7.93
C VAL A 271 -15.20 -0.91 7.34
N VAL A 272 -14.60 -2.04 6.94
CA VAL A 272 -13.26 -2.04 6.33
C VAL A 272 -13.28 -1.35 4.96
N LEU A 273 -14.31 -1.57 4.14
CA LEU A 273 -14.44 -0.89 2.84
C LEU A 273 -14.62 0.63 3.01
N LEU A 274 -15.42 1.07 3.97
CA LEU A 274 -15.58 2.49 4.31
C LEU A 274 -14.26 3.10 4.78
N LEU A 275 -13.48 2.39 5.59
CA LEU A 275 -12.17 2.85 6.04
C LEU A 275 -11.19 3.00 4.86
N ILE A 276 -11.14 2.02 3.94
CA ILE A 276 -10.33 2.10 2.72
C ILE A 276 -10.75 3.30 1.87
N LEU A 277 -12.06 3.51 1.69
CA LEU A 277 -12.58 4.64 0.91
C LEU A 277 -12.22 5.98 1.56
N ALA A 278 -12.38 6.12 2.87
CA ALA A 278 -12.06 7.35 3.60
C ALA A 278 -10.56 7.69 3.50
N LEU A 279 -9.70 6.69 3.69
CA LEU A 279 -8.26 6.85 3.56
C LEU A 279 -7.87 7.21 2.11
N TRP A 280 -8.49 6.57 1.13
CA TRP A 280 -8.28 6.88 -0.28
C TRP A 280 -8.68 8.32 -0.62
N VAL A 281 -9.88 8.75 -0.21
CA VAL A 281 -10.35 10.14 -0.40
C VAL A 281 -9.37 11.11 0.23
N PHE A 282 -8.88 10.82 1.44
CA PHE A 282 -7.89 11.65 2.12
C PHE A 282 -6.61 11.83 1.28
N PHE A 283 -6.03 10.77 0.72
CA PHE A 283 -4.83 10.88 -0.11
C PHE A 283 -5.07 11.62 -1.43
N VAL A 284 -6.19 11.34 -2.10
CA VAL A 284 -6.56 12.03 -3.34
C VAL A 284 -6.74 13.52 -3.11
N LEU A 285 -7.50 13.89 -2.07
CA LEU A 285 -7.73 15.30 -1.73
C LEU A 285 -6.43 16.01 -1.39
N ASN A 286 -5.55 15.42 -0.59
CA ASN A 286 -4.27 16.06 -0.26
C ASN A 286 -3.38 16.23 -1.50
N THR A 287 -3.35 15.24 -2.40
CA THR A 287 -2.53 15.31 -3.62
C THR A 287 -3.05 16.38 -4.59
N GLU A 288 -4.36 16.42 -4.84
CA GLU A 288 -4.95 17.44 -5.73
C GLU A 288 -4.93 18.84 -5.10
N LEU A 289 -5.03 18.94 -3.76
CA LEU A 289 -4.87 20.21 -3.06
C LEU A 289 -3.46 20.78 -3.25
N ILE A 290 -2.42 19.95 -3.16
CA ILE A 290 -1.02 20.36 -3.44
C ILE A 290 -0.88 20.93 -4.85
N ILE A 291 -1.47 20.27 -5.84
CA ILE A 291 -1.43 20.70 -7.25
C ILE A 291 -2.19 22.01 -7.43
N HIS A 292 -3.36 22.13 -6.80
CA HIS A 292 -4.17 23.34 -6.86
C HIS A 292 -3.44 24.56 -6.28
N TRP A 293 -2.72 24.39 -5.16
CA TRP A 293 -1.94 25.48 -4.54
C TRP A 293 -0.69 25.87 -5.33
N TYR A 294 -0.09 24.93 -6.05
CA TYR A 294 1.11 25.20 -6.86
C TYR A 294 0.81 26.07 -8.09
N GLN A 295 -0.43 26.07 -8.60
CA GLN A 295 -0.84 26.83 -9.80
C GLN A 295 0.09 26.62 -11.00
N PRO A 296 0.19 25.39 -11.54
CA PRO A 296 1.06 25.13 -12.68
C PRO A 296 0.68 26.02 -13.86
N ILE A 297 1.70 26.51 -14.57
CA ILE A 297 1.48 27.26 -15.82
C ILE A 297 0.71 26.34 -16.77
N PRO A 298 -0.44 26.76 -17.31
CA PRO A 298 -1.14 26.00 -18.32
C PRO A 298 -0.22 25.90 -19.54
N ASP A 299 0.29 24.70 -19.78
CA ASP A 299 1.03 24.40 -20.99
C ASP A 299 0.00 24.05 -22.06
N ASP A 300 -0.05 24.80 -23.17
CA ASP A 300 -0.97 24.52 -24.28
C ASP A 300 -0.76 23.09 -24.84
N SER A 301 0.45 22.53 -24.63
CA SER A 301 0.77 21.14 -24.98
C SER A 301 0.21 20.11 -23.99
N ALA A 302 -0.21 20.51 -22.79
CA ALA A 302 -0.77 19.62 -21.76
C ALA A 302 -2.13 19.00 -22.14
N SER A 303 -2.76 19.48 -23.21
CA SER A 303 -3.99 18.90 -23.76
C SER A 303 -3.76 17.57 -24.52
N HIS A 304 -2.51 17.28 -24.92
CA HIS A 304 -2.19 16.06 -25.65
C HIS A 304 -1.85 14.91 -24.69
N TRP A 305 -2.72 13.90 -24.67
CA TRP A 305 -2.46 12.63 -23.99
C TRP A 305 -1.16 12.00 -24.52
N GLN A 306 -0.13 11.96 -23.68
CA GLN A 306 1.13 11.31 -23.99
C GLN A 306 1.07 9.82 -23.69
N PHE A 307 1.90 9.02 -24.38
CA PHE A 307 1.97 7.57 -24.19
C PHE A 307 2.23 7.19 -22.72
N GLY A 308 3.03 7.99 -21.99
CA GLY A 308 3.31 7.80 -20.57
C GLY A 308 2.08 7.86 -19.67
N GLN A 309 1.01 8.55 -20.09
CA GLN A 309 -0.26 8.63 -19.36
C GLN A 309 -1.22 7.48 -19.68
N ILE A 310 -1.16 6.97 -20.91
CA ILE A 310 -2.07 5.92 -21.40
C ILE A 310 -1.69 4.56 -20.80
N LEU A 311 -0.40 4.25 -20.71
CA LEU A 311 0.07 2.95 -20.23
C LEU A 311 -0.40 2.65 -18.78
N PRO A 312 -0.26 3.56 -17.81
CA PRO A 312 -0.77 3.35 -16.46
C PRO A 312 -2.29 3.15 -16.40
N MET A 313 -3.04 3.78 -17.31
CA MET A 313 -4.50 3.60 -17.40
C MET A 313 -4.87 2.17 -17.80
N PHE A 314 -4.13 1.55 -18.72
CA PHE A 314 -4.34 0.14 -19.08
C PHE A 314 -4.07 -0.81 -17.91
N LEU A 315 -3.10 -0.51 -17.05
CA LEU A 315 -2.77 -1.34 -15.88
C LEU A 315 -3.88 -1.37 -14.82
N ILE A 316 -4.83 -0.43 -14.86
CA ILE A 316 -6.02 -0.41 -13.98
C ILE A 316 -7.00 -1.53 -14.36
N PHE A 317 -6.99 -2.00 -15.60
CA PHE A 317 -8.03 -2.90 -16.11
C PHE A 317 -8.04 -4.26 -15.40
N LEU A 318 -6.85 -4.81 -15.12
CA LEU A 318 -6.70 -6.09 -14.41
C LEU A 318 -7.27 -6.04 -12.98
N PRO A 319 -6.85 -5.12 -12.09
CA PRO A 319 -7.43 -5.02 -10.75
C PRO A 319 -8.93 -4.71 -10.79
N LEU A 320 -9.41 -3.93 -11.77
CA LEU A 320 -10.83 -3.64 -11.93
C LEU A 320 -11.65 -4.90 -12.25
N ILE A 321 -11.23 -5.69 -13.25
CA ILE A 321 -11.92 -6.94 -13.61
C ILE A 321 -11.91 -7.91 -12.43
N ASN A 322 -10.76 -8.08 -11.78
CA ASN A 322 -10.64 -8.98 -10.64
C ASN A 322 -11.52 -8.52 -9.48
N MET A 323 -11.59 -7.22 -9.22
CA MET A 323 -12.49 -6.65 -8.21
C MET A 323 -13.95 -6.94 -8.58
N ILE A 324 -14.39 -6.64 -9.81
CA ILE A 324 -15.78 -6.88 -10.23
C ILE A 324 -16.12 -8.37 -10.14
N SER A 325 -15.23 -9.25 -10.57
CA SER A 325 -15.39 -10.70 -10.48
C SER A 325 -15.52 -11.15 -9.01
N ALA A 326 -14.63 -10.65 -8.14
CA ALA A 326 -14.66 -10.90 -6.71
C ALA A 326 -15.91 -10.32 -6.04
N PHE A 327 -16.50 -9.22 -6.50
CA PHE A 327 -17.77 -8.75 -5.94
C PHE A 327 -18.98 -9.52 -6.51
N LYS A 328 -18.95 -9.93 -7.78
CA LYS A 328 -20.02 -10.74 -8.39
C LYS A 328 -20.14 -12.13 -7.79
N LYS A 329 -19.01 -12.82 -7.57
CA LYS A 329 -18.97 -14.21 -7.07
C LYS A 329 -19.53 -14.39 -5.65
N PHE A 330 -19.60 -13.30 -4.92
CA PHE A 330 -19.20 -13.31 -3.52
C PHE A 330 -20.07 -12.28 -2.78
N GLY A 331 -20.41 -11.16 -3.43
CA GLY A 331 -21.35 -10.14 -2.95
C GLY A 331 -20.88 -9.44 -1.68
N LEU A 332 -21.80 -8.74 -1.01
CA LEU A 332 -21.60 -8.21 0.35
C LEU A 332 -21.95 -9.23 1.45
N LYS A 333 -22.22 -10.46 1.05
CA LYS A 333 -22.59 -11.54 1.98
C LYS A 333 -21.37 -11.94 2.80
N PRO A 334 -21.56 -12.33 4.07
CA PRO A 334 -20.49 -12.91 4.87
C PRO A 334 -19.89 -14.08 4.11
N THR A 335 -18.61 -13.97 3.76
CA THR A 335 -17.93 -15.11 3.16
C THR A 335 -17.82 -16.14 4.26
N LYS A 336 -18.51 -17.28 4.12
CA LYS A 336 -18.24 -18.46 4.95
C LYS A 336 -16.79 -18.83 4.67
N ARG A 337 -15.87 -18.24 5.44
CA ARG A 337 -14.48 -18.66 5.46
C ARG A 337 -14.59 -20.10 5.92
N VAL A 338 -14.43 -21.01 4.97
CA VAL A 338 -14.11 -22.39 5.28
C VAL A 338 -12.74 -22.28 5.92
N TYR A 339 -12.73 -21.94 7.21
CA TYR A 339 -11.65 -22.32 8.09
C TYR A 339 -11.71 -23.82 8.04
N GLU A 340 -11.04 -24.38 7.03
CA GLU A 340 -10.54 -25.73 7.11
C GLU A 340 -9.69 -25.69 8.37
N ARG A 341 -10.32 -26.10 9.47
CA ARG A 341 -9.72 -26.20 10.79
C ARG A 341 -8.70 -27.32 10.64
N VAL A 342 -7.58 -27.01 10.00
CA VAL A 342 -6.34 -27.68 10.30
C VAL A 342 -6.20 -27.43 11.80
N GLU A 343 -6.43 -28.46 12.61
CA GLU A 343 -6.17 -28.45 14.05
C GLU A 343 -4.67 -28.23 14.26
N VAL A 344 -4.20 -27.03 13.98
CA VAL A 344 -2.91 -26.54 14.41
C VAL A 344 -3.14 -26.16 15.86
N SER A 345 -2.77 -27.09 16.74
CA SER A 345 -2.76 -26.95 18.19
C SER A 345 -2.32 -25.53 18.57
N THR A 346 -3.28 -24.78 19.10
CA THR A 346 -3.25 -23.33 19.19
C THR A 346 -2.44 -22.92 20.41
N VAL A 347 -1.14 -22.66 20.22
CA VAL A 347 -0.34 -21.91 21.21
C VAL A 347 -0.19 -20.48 20.71
N GLY A 348 -1.03 -19.61 21.27
CA GLY A 348 -0.85 -18.16 21.43
C GLY A 348 -0.14 -17.40 20.32
N THR A 349 -0.87 -16.96 19.30
CA THR A 349 -0.56 -15.68 18.63
C THR A 349 -1.83 -15.14 18.02
N VAL A 350 -2.67 -14.55 18.87
CA VAL A 350 -3.72 -13.63 18.45
C VAL A 350 -3.01 -12.36 17.97
N PHE A 351 -2.58 -12.38 16.70
CA PHE A 351 -2.12 -11.17 16.03
C PHE A 351 -3.39 -10.35 15.75
N ASN A 352 -3.66 -9.39 16.62
CA ASN A 352 -4.92 -8.66 16.67
C ASN A 352 -5.10 -7.83 15.40
N GLN A 353 -6.25 -7.98 14.75
CA GLN A 353 -6.75 -7.07 13.71
C GLN A 353 -6.75 -5.60 14.19
N ALA A 354 -6.77 -5.39 15.51
CA ALA A 354 -6.59 -4.08 16.14
C ALA A 354 -5.22 -3.44 15.90
N GLU A 355 -4.12 -4.20 15.73
CA GLU A 355 -2.80 -3.60 15.47
C GLU A 355 -2.69 -3.05 14.02
N CYS A 356 -3.36 -3.70 13.06
CA CYS A 356 -3.43 -3.18 11.70
C CYS A 356 -4.30 -1.92 11.60
N ILE A 357 -5.39 -1.86 12.38
CA ILE A 357 -6.20 -0.64 12.55
C ILE A 357 -5.40 0.42 13.32
N GLN A 358 -4.60 0.04 14.31
CA GLN A 358 -3.77 0.97 15.07
C GLN A 358 -2.70 1.62 14.20
N VAL A 359 -2.01 0.87 13.33
CA VAL A 359 -1.01 1.43 12.39
C VAL A 359 -1.67 2.39 11.39
N LEU A 360 -2.86 2.06 10.89
CA LEU A 360 -3.64 2.97 10.03
C LEU A 360 -4.12 4.21 10.80
N SER A 361 -4.51 4.06 12.07
CA SER A 361 -4.94 5.18 12.92
C SER A 361 -3.79 6.06 13.41
N LEU A 362 -2.58 5.50 13.63
CA LEU A 362 -1.41 6.25 14.09
C LEU A 362 -0.92 7.21 13.00
N ASN A 363 -0.95 6.79 11.73
CA ASN A 363 -0.62 7.67 10.61
C ASN A 363 -1.65 8.80 10.42
N VAL A 364 -2.93 8.53 10.68
CA VAL A 364 -3.98 9.55 10.66
C VAL A 364 -3.84 10.53 11.84
N TRP A 365 -3.38 10.04 13.00
CA TRP A 365 -3.20 10.87 14.20
C TRP A 365 -1.90 11.70 14.18
N ILE A 366 -0.82 11.17 13.60
CA ILE A 366 0.45 11.91 13.43
C ILE A 366 0.34 12.98 12.34
N GLN A 367 -0.63 12.88 11.42
CA GLN A 367 -0.91 13.91 10.41
C GLN A 367 -1.97 14.93 10.85
N SER A 368 -2.68 14.70 11.95
CA SER A 368 -3.67 15.65 12.49
C SER A 368 -3.18 16.44 13.71
N ALA A 369 -1.96 16.18 14.17
CA ALA A 369 -1.20 16.99 15.14
C ALA A 369 -0.13 17.81 14.41
#